data_AF-A0A2U1F2L6-F1
#
_entry.id   AF-A0A2U1F2L6-F1
#
_cell.length_a   1.000
_cell.length_b   1.000
_cell.length_c   1.000
_cell.angle_alpha   90.00
_cell.angle_beta   90.00
_cell.angle_gamma   90.00
#
_symmetry.space_group_name_H-M   'P 1'
#
loop_
_entity.id
_entity.type
_entity.pdbx_description
1 polymer ?
#
loop_
_entity_poly.entity_id
_entity_poly.type
_entity_poly.pdbx_seq_one_letter_code
_entity_poly.pdbx_strand_id
1 'polypeptide(L)'
;MTETTYCDADLAVGSYTFGLKVVYSYADSETVTTHLSITSLGDVTAPRPYSLAVIGSTISICGGDSIALFDLNGRCLAISSGGGAVDYVVPSGAYTVRIEVDGQVYVEKVIVK
;
A
#
# COMPACT_ATOMS: atom_id res chain seq x y z
N MET A 1 -13.40 35.87 -14.60
CA MET A 1 -13.29 34.44 -14.95
C MET A 1 -13.40 33.66 -13.66
N THR A 2 -14.25 32.64 -13.61
CA THR A 2 -14.48 31.84 -12.39
C THR A 2 -13.97 30.44 -12.67
N GLU A 3 -13.14 29.92 -11.77
CA GLU A 3 -12.56 28.58 -11.85
C GLU A 3 -13.21 27.70 -10.79
N THR A 4 -13.51 26.45 -11.15
CA THR A 4 -14.04 25.44 -10.23
C THR A 4 -13.11 24.23 -10.25
N THR A 5 -12.54 23.90 -9.09
CA THR A 5 -11.65 22.74 -8.92
C THR A 5 -12.41 21.58 -8.30
N TYR A 6 -12.18 20.37 -8.81
CA TYR A 6 -12.65 19.11 -8.22
C TYR A 6 -11.45 18.21 -7.95
N CYS A 7 -11.39 17.62 -6.76
CA CYS A 7 -10.34 16.68 -6.37
C CYS A 7 -10.99 15.35 -5.97
N ASP A 8 -10.46 14.25 -6.49
CA ASP A 8 -10.82 12.90 -6.07
C ASP A 8 -9.71 12.35 -5.16
N ALA A 9 -10.10 11.73 -4.04
CA ALA A 9 -9.17 11.25 -3.02
C ALA A 9 -9.02 9.73 -3.10
N ASP A 10 -7.89 9.22 -2.60
CA ASP A 10 -7.65 7.78 -2.44
C ASP A 10 -7.76 6.96 -3.73
N LEU A 11 -7.46 7.56 -4.88
CA LEU A 11 -7.39 6.85 -6.16
C LEU A 11 -6.29 5.79 -6.10
N ALA A 12 -6.69 4.54 -6.30
CA ALA A 12 -5.77 3.42 -6.41
C ALA A 12 -4.92 3.49 -7.69
N VAL A 13 -3.92 2.63 -7.79
CA VAL A 13 -3.18 2.40 -9.04
C VAL A 13 -4.18 1.99 -10.12
N GLY A 14 -4.19 2.71 -11.24
CA GLY A 14 -5.21 2.54 -12.27
C GLY A 14 -5.18 3.63 -13.34
N SER A 15 -6.08 3.48 -14.31
CA SER A 15 -6.32 4.49 -15.35
C SER A 15 -7.75 5.03 -15.21
N TYR A 16 -7.84 6.36 -15.17
CA TYR A 16 -9.08 7.08 -14.92
C TYR A 16 -9.34 8.07 -16.06
N THR A 17 -10.61 8.27 -16.37
CA THR A 17 -11.07 9.30 -17.30
C THR A 17 -12.01 10.21 -16.54
N PHE A 18 -11.65 11.48 -16.43
CA PHE A 18 -12.49 12.50 -15.80
C PHE A 18 -13.20 13.28 -16.90
N GLY A 19 -14.53 13.36 -16.82
CA GLY A 19 -15.36 14.11 -17.77
C GLY A 19 -16.12 15.22 -17.06
N LEU A 20 -16.05 16.44 -17.60
CA LEU A 20 -16.80 17.59 -17.11
C LEU A 20 -17.76 18.10 -18.19
N LYS A 21 -19.00 18.40 -17.81
CA LYS A 21 -19.97 19.10 -18.65
C LYS A 21 -20.75 20.12 -17.83
N VAL A 22 -21.26 21.15 -18.49
CA VAL A 22 -22.17 22.14 -17.90
C VAL A 22 -23.60 21.77 -18.28
N VAL A 23 -24.49 21.73 -17.28
CA VAL A 23 -25.91 21.46 -17.48
C VAL A 23 -26.66 22.80 -17.47
N TYR A 24 -27.35 23.14 -18.57
CA TYR A 24 -28.25 24.28 -18.64
C TYR A 24 -29.71 23.82 -18.62
N SER A 25 -30.64 24.74 -18.39
CA SER A 25 -32.08 24.42 -18.36
C SER A 25 -32.64 23.94 -19.72
N TYR A 26 -31.95 24.23 -20.82
CA TYR A 26 -32.40 23.92 -22.18
C TYR A 26 -31.54 22.87 -22.89
N ALA A 27 -30.30 22.62 -22.44
CA ALA A 27 -29.38 21.65 -23.01
C ALA A 27 -28.14 21.44 -22.11
N ASP A 28 -27.42 20.34 -22.33
CA ASP A 28 -26.10 20.09 -21.76
C ASP A 28 -25.00 20.55 -22.73
N SER A 29 -23.84 20.96 -22.20
CA SER A 29 -22.64 21.18 -23.02
C SER A 29 -22.03 19.86 -23.50
N GLU A 30 -21.10 19.95 -24.45
CA GLU A 30 -20.18 18.84 -24.71
C GLU A 30 -19.39 18.48 -23.44
N THR A 31 -19.05 17.20 -23.31
CA THR A 31 -18.23 16.71 -22.20
C THR A 31 -16.77 16.84 -22.59
N VAL A 32 -16.00 17.60 -21.81
CA VAL A 32 -14.54 17.68 -21.93
C VAL A 32 -13.93 16.61 -21.04
N THR A 33 -13.00 15.83 -21.57
CA THR A 33 -12.37 14.73 -20.83
C THR A 33 -10.87 14.91 -20.65
N THR A 34 -10.32 14.34 -19.58
CA THR A 34 -8.89 14.22 -19.34
C THR A 34 -8.58 12.84 -18.76
N HIS A 35 -7.35 12.36 -18.97
CA HIS A 35 -6.89 11.05 -18.53
C HIS A 35 -5.83 11.17 -17.45
N LEU A 36 -5.98 10.34 -16.41
CA LEU A 36 -5.00 10.19 -15.34
C LEU A 36 -4.59 8.71 -15.25
N SER A 37 -3.28 8.45 -15.31
CA SER A 37 -2.72 7.12 -15.08
C SER A 37 -1.86 7.16 -13.82
N ILE A 38 -2.28 6.44 -12.80
CA ILE A 38 -1.53 6.23 -11.57
C ILE A 38 -0.84 4.88 -11.70
N THR A 39 0.48 4.88 -11.91
CA THR A 39 1.26 3.64 -12.08
C THR A 39 1.79 3.07 -10.76
N SER A 40 1.88 3.91 -9.73
CA SER A 40 2.31 3.55 -8.38
C SER A 40 1.80 4.60 -7.39
N LEU A 41 1.61 4.20 -6.13
CA LEU A 41 1.43 5.14 -5.03
C LEU A 41 2.79 5.65 -4.56
N GLY A 42 2.83 6.88 -4.05
CA GLY A 42 4.04 7.43 -3.44
C GLY A 42 4.44 6.64 -2.19
N ASP A 43 5.73 6.55 -1.92
CA ASP A 43 6.24 5.94 -0.70
C ASP A 43 5.80 6.73 0.53
N VAL A 44 5.48 6.02 1.61
CA VAL A 44 5.30 6.64 2.93
C VAL A 44 6.68 7.02 3.45
N THR A 45 6.97 8.32 3.52
CA THR A 45 8.26 8.85 3.98
C THR A 45 8.36 8.98 5.51
N ALA A 46 7.31 8.63 6.24
CA ALA A 46 7.34 8.63 7.70
C ALA A 46 8.35 7.59 8.22
N PRO A 47 9.15 7.91 9.26
CA PRO A 47 10.04 6.94 9.88
C PRO A 47 9.27 5.71 10.34
N ARG A 48 9.73 4.53 9.93
CA ARG A 48 9.17 3.25 10.40
C ARG A 48 9.71 2.96 11.80
N PRO A 49 8.87 2.55 12.77
CA PRO A 49 9.32 2.19 14.11
C PRO A 49 9.91 0.76 14.18
N TYR A 50 10.28 0.18 13.04
CA TYR A 50 10.87 -1.15 12.90
C TYR A 50 11.82 -1.15 11.70
N SER A 51 12.71 -2.15 11.65
CA SER A 51 13.51 -2.44 10.46
C SER A 51 13.03 -3.73 9.80
N LEU A 52 13.14 -3.79 8.47
CA LEU A 52 12.85 -4.97 7.67
C LEU A 52 13.93 -5.11 6.61
N ALA A 53 14.50 -6.32 6.50
CA ALA A 53 15.49 -6.66 5.49
C ALA A 53 15.21 -8.03 4.90
N VAL A 54 15.55 -8.20 3.62
CA VAL A 54 15.55 -9.50 2.95
C VAL A 54 16.99 -9.85 2.61
N ILE A 55 17.49 -10.95 3.21
CA ILE A 55 18.88 -11.40 3.06
C ILE A 55 18.84 -12.85 2.58
N GLY A 56 19.06 -13.05 1.28
CA GLY A 56 18.87 -14.37 0.66
C GLY A 56 17.44 -14.86 0.84
N SER A 57 17.27 -16.03 1.46
CA SER A 57 15.98 -16.65 1.78
C SER A 57 15.41 -16.23 3.14
N THR A 58 16.02 -15.25 3.81
CA THR A 58 15.63 -14.83 5.16
C THR A 58 14.98 -13.45 5.13
N ILE A 59 13.78 -13.35 5.71
CA ILE A 59 13.14 -12.08 6.03
C ILE A 59 13.46 -11.78 7.49
N SER A 60 14.24 -10.73 7.73
CA SER A 60 14.63 -10.29 9.06
C SER A 60 13.85 -9.03 9.42
N ILE A 61 13.16 -9.05 10.57
CA ILE A 61 12.42 -7.91 11.10
C ILE A 61 12.91 -7.65 12.52
N CYS A 62 13.17 -6.39 12.87
CA CYS A 62 13.50 -6.00 14.24
C CYS A 62 12.60 -4.85 14.68
N GLY A 63 12.00 -5.01 15.86
CA GLY A 63 10.98 -4.11 16.40
C GLY A 63 9.57 -4.64 16.21
N GLY A 64 8.62 -4.00 16.89
CA GLY A 64 7.23 -4.40 16.96
C GLY A 64 6.91 -5.43 18.03
N ASP A 65 5.71 -5.31 18.58
CA ASP A 65 5.17 -6.12 19.67
C ASP A 65 4.71 -7.50 19.19
N SER A 66 4.21 -7.54 17.95
CA SER A 66 3.72 -8.74 17.27
C SER A 66 4.01 -8.67 15.78
N ILE A 67 4.51 -9.77 15.23
CA ILE A 67 4.86 -9.91 13.82
C ILE A 67 4.20 -11.18 13.28
N ALA A 68 3.46 -11.07 12.19
CA ALA A 68 2.84 -12.20 11.51
C ALA A 68 3.24 -12.23 10.02
N LEU A 69 3.67 -13.40 9.56
CA LEU A 69 4.07 -13.65 8.18
C LEU A 69 2.99 -14.44 7.45
N PHE A 70 2.63 -14.00 6.25
CA PHE A 70 1.63 -14.65 5.40
C PHE A 70 2.22 -14.94 4.02
N ASP A 71 1.85 -16.09 3.43
CA ASP A 71 2.08 -16.33 2.00
C ASP A 71 1.04 -15.60 1.12
N LEU A 72 1.26 -15.59 -0.20
CA LEU A 72 0.36 -14.96 -1.17
C LEU A 72 -1.08 -15.51 -1.17
N ASN A 73 -1.31 -16.71 -0.63
CA ASN A 73 -2.65 -17.28 -0.52
C ASN A 73 -3.38 -16.78 0.74
N GLY A 74 -2.76 -15.90 1.53
CA GLY A 74 -3.29 -15.39 2.78
C GLY A 74 -3.14 -16.38 3.94
N ARG A 75 -2.40 -17.48 3.78
CA ARG A 75 -2.15 -18.42 4.87
C ARG A 75 -1.10 -17.83 5.82
N CYS A 76 -1.45 -17.77 7.11
CA CYS A 76 -0.50 -17.42 8.16
C CYS A 76 0.55 -18.53 8.30
N LEU A 77 1.82 -18.17 8.11
CA LEU A 77 2.95 -19.09 8.19
C LEU A 77 3.59 -19.09 9.57
N ALA A 78 3.67 -17.91 10.20
CA ALA A 78 4.33 -17.75 11.48
C ALA A 78 3.83 -16.50 12.20
N ILE A 79 3.86 -16.54 13.53
CA ILE A 79 3.59 -15.42 14.42
C ILE A 79 4.71 -15.38 15.46
N SER A 80 5.27 -14.18 15.68
CA SER A 80 6.17 -13.89 16.79
C SER A 80 5.55 -12.80 17.66
N SER A 81 5.63 -12.96 18.98
CA SER A 81 5.10 -12.02 19.96
C SER A 81 6.13 -11.75 21.04
N GLY A 82 6.13 -10.54 21.61
CA GLY A 82 6.95 -10.19 22.78
C GLY A 82 8.14 -9.28 22.49
N GLY A 83 8.15 -8.61 21.34
CA GLY A 83 9.21 -7.66 20.98
C GLY A 83 10.51 -8.31 20.52
N GLY A 84 11.34 -7.55 19.80
CA GLY A 84 12.69 -7.95 19.41
C GLY A 84 12.85 -8.25 17.93
N ALA A 85 13.90 -9.02 17.60
CA ALA A 85 14.23 -9.41 16.23
C ALA A 85 13.72 -10.82 15.92
N VAL A 86 13.15 -11.00 14.72
CA VAL A 86 12.73 -12.30 14.19
C VAL A 86 13.27 -12.49 12.78
N ASP A 87 13.73 -13.70 12.52
CA ASP A 87 14.17 -14.15 11.21
C ASP A 87 13.26 -15.27 10.72
N TYR A 88 12.65 -15.07 9.55
CA TYR A 88 11.86 -16.08 8.87
C TYR A 88 12.61 -16.59 7.65
N VAL A 89 12.99 -17.86 7.68
CA VAL A 89 13.55 -18.55 6.50
C VAL A 89 12.40 -19.07 5.66
N VAL A 90 12.28 -18.58 4.43
CA VAL A 90 11.20 -18.93 3.52
C VAL A 90 11.70 -19.19 2.10
N PRO A 91 10.99 -20.02 1.31
CA PRO A 91 11.30 -20.17 -0.12
C PRO A 91 11.18 -18.85 -0.90
N SER A 92 11.77 -18.80 -2.10
CA SER A 92 11.54 -17.71 -3.06
C SER A 92 10.05 -17.50 -3.30
N GLY A 93 9.60 -16.26 -3.27
CA GLY A 93 8.18 -15.94 -3.38
C GLY A 93 7.84 -14.56 -2.83
N ALA A 94 6.56 -14.21 -2.89
CA ALA A 94 6.06 -13.00 -2.26
C ALA A 94 5.34 -13.33 -0.95
N TYR A 95 5.52 -12.46 0.02
CA TYR A 95 4.96 -12.59 1.36
C TYR A 95 4.41 -11.25 1.83
N THR A 96 3.52 -11.31 2.80
CA THR A 96 3.03 -10.15 3.53
C THR A 96 3.46 -10.26 4.98
N VAL A 97 4.03 -9.19 5.53
CA VAL A 97 4.40 -9.09 6.94
C VAL A 97 3.46 -8.08 7.60
N ARG A 98 2.71 -8.52 8.60
CA ARG A 98 1.94 -7.63 9.49
C ARG A 98 2.78 -7.38 10.74
N ILE A 99 3.04 -6.11 11.04
CA ILE A 99 3.86 -5.68 12.17
C ILE A 99 3.01 -4.76 13.03
N GLU A 100 2.85 -5.09 14.31
CA GLU A 100 2.14 -4.27 15.29
C GLU A 100 3.16 -3.57 16.18
N VAL A 101 3.04 -2.26 16.35
CA VAL A 101 3.90 -1.45 17.24
C VAL A 101 3.01 -0.47 17.99
N ASP A 102 2.98 -0.55 19.32
CA ASP A 102 2.19 0.32 20.20
C ASP A 102 0.70 0.39 19.79
N GLY A 103 0.14 -0.74 19.33
CA GLY A 103 -1.24 -0.86 18.85
C GLY A 103 -1.49 -0.33 17.42
N GLN A 104 -0.48 0.26 16.77
CA GLN A 104 -0.54 0.62 15.35
C GLN A 104 -0.08 -0.55 14.47
N VAL A 105 -0.81 -0.80 13.38
CA VAL A 105 -0.51 -1.89 12.44
C VAL A 105 0.14 -1.35 11.18
N TYR A 106 1.24 -1.98 10.79
CA TYR A 106 1.96 -1.77 9.55
C TYR A 106 1.95 -3.06 8.73
N VAL A 107 1.91 -2.92 7.41
CA VAL A 107 1.89 -4.07 6.49
C VAL A 107 2.92 -3.85 5.39
N GLU A 108 3.81 -4.81 5.24
CA GLU A 108 4.87 -4.78 4.24
C GLU A 108 4.70 -5.94 3.27
N LYS A 109 4.81 -5.66 1.97
CA LYS A 109 4.93 -6.68 0.94
C LYS A 109 6.41 -6.96 0.70
N VAL A 110 6.80 -8.22 0.82
CA VAL A 110 8.20 -8.64 0.73
C VAL A 110 8.36 -9.64 -0.40
N ILE A 111 9.38 -9.46 -1.24
CA ILE A 111 9.74 -10.40 -2.31
C ILE A 111 11.09 -11.04 -1.97
N VAL A 112 11.09 -12.36 -1.82
CA VAL A 112 12.28 -13.19 -1.64
C VAL A 112 12.65 -13.79 -3.00
N LYS A 113 13.90 -13.57 -3.43
CA LYS A 113 14.41 -14.05 -4.73
C LYS A 113 14.96 -15.46 -4.66
#